data_AF-A0A9P6M5X5-F1
#
_entry.id   AF-A0A9P6M5X5-F1
#
_cell.length_a   1.000
_cell.length_b   1.000
_cell.length_c   1.000
_cell.angle_alpha   90.00
_cell.angle_beta   90.00
_cell.angle_gamma   90.00
#
_symmetry.space_group_name_H-M   'P 1'
#
loop_
_entity.id
_entity.type
_entity.pdbx_description
1 polymer ?
#
loop_
_entity_poly.entity_id
_entity_poly.type
_entity_poly.pdbx_seq_one_letter_code
_entity_poly.pdbx_strand_id
1 'polypeptide(L)'
;METCWGFPKPRALKRKVSPLFFAIQVLWLFQQENNGRLPQSDNEEDMAAMFRLRDERLRTAQVDPTFVEDDLLRTLVSTASAEIAPVCAILGGFLAQDILKTLSGKDAPLLNYFLYNGLEGTGLVHHIQKTIV
;
A
#
# COMPACT_ATOMS: atom_id res chain seq x y z
N MET A 1 0.52 14.21 -0.12
CA MET A 1 -0.03 13.46 -1.28
C MET A 1 -1.44 13.01 -0.89
N GLU A 2 -2.39 13.94 -0.80
CA GLU A 2 -3.63 13.70 -0.05
C GLU A 2 -4.80 13.57 -1.02
N THR A 3 -5.32 12.33 -1.12
CA THR A 3 -6.62 12.04 -1.70
C THR A 3 -7.62 11.91 -0.58
N CYS A 4 -8.70 12.68 -0.66
CA CYS A 4 -9.80 12.65 0.27
C CYS A 4 -10.88 11.68 -0.24
N TRP A 5 -11.28 10.69 0.56
CA TRP A 5 -12.17 9.61 0.10
C TRP A 5 -13.63 9.78 0.54
N GLY A 6 -13.93 10.70 1.46
CA GLY A 6 -15.29 11.07 1.85
C GLY A 6 -16.02 10.04 2.74
N PHE A 7 -15.29 9.34 3.62
CA PHE A 7 -15.80 8.27 4.51
C PHE A 7 -16.73 7.25 3.81
N PRO A 8 -16.27 6.61 2.72
CA PRO A 8 -17.07 5.61 2.05
C PRO A 8 -17.19 4.37 2.94
N LYS A 9 -18.32 3.66 2.86
CA LYS A 9 -18.47 2.36 3.53
C LYS A 9 -17.30 1.45 3.14
N PRO A 10 -16.68 0.69 4.07
CA PRO A 10 -15.49 -0.11 3.78
C PRO A 10 -15.63 -1.03 2.56
N ARG A 11 -16.78 -1.68 2.38
CA ARG A 11 -17.07 -2.52 1.20
C ARG A 11 -17.02 -1.74 -0.12
N ALA A 12 -17.50 -0.51 -0.13
CA ALA A 12 -17.46 0.35 -1.32
C ALA A 12 -16.03 0.82 -1.61
N LEU A 13 -15.23 1.05 -0.57
CA LEU A 13 -13.83 1.44 -0.71
C LEU A 13 -12.95 0.28 -1.20
N LYS A 14 -13.15 -0.96 -0.70
CA LYS A 14 -12.43 -2.15 -1.17
C LYS A 14 -12.60 -2.40 -2.69
N ARG A 15 -13.70 -1.90 -3.29
CA ARG A 15 -13.91 -1.94 -4.76
C ARG A 15 -13.10 -0.89 -5.52
N LYS A 16 -12.64 0.16 -4.85
CA LYS A 16 -11.87 1.26 -5.44
C LYS A 16 -10.37 1.09 -5.21
N VAL A 17 -9.97 0.69 -4.00
CA VAL A 17 -8.57 0.61 -3.58
C VAL A 17 -8.37 -0.53 -2.58
N SER A 18 -7.26 -1.25 -2.71
CA SER A 18 -6.84 -2.27 -1.74
C SER A 18 -6.39 -1.63 -0.42
N PRO A 19 -6.66 -2.24 0.76
CA PRO A 19 -6.07 -1.84 2.03
C PRO A 19 -4.54 -1.76 2.01
N LEU A 20 -3.88 -2.56 1.17
CA LEU A 20 -2.43 -2.52 0.96
C LEU A 20 -1.94 -1.12 0.57
N PHE A 21 -2.75 -0.34 -0.15
CA PHE A 21 -2.39 1.02 -0.54
C PHE A 21 -2.08 1.88 0.69
N PHE A 22 -2.96 1.86 1.69
CA PHE A 22 -2.77 2.61 2.92
C PHE A 22 -1.70 2.00 3.80
N ALA A 23 -1.60 0.66 3.87
CA ALA A 23 -0.57 -0.01 4.65
C ALA A 23 0.85 0.36 4.17
N ILE A 24 1.08 0.39 2.85
CA ILE A 24 2.35 0.83 2.24
C ILE A 24 2.61 2.31 2.53
N GLN A 25 1.58 3.17 2.46
CA GLN A 25 1.73 4.58 2.82
C GLN A 25 2.13 4.77 4.28
N VAL A 26 1.57 3.98 5.20
CA VAL A 26 1.92 3.99 6.62
C VAL A 26 3.37 3.57 6.82
N LEU A 27 3.83 2.52 6.13
CA LEU A 27 5.23 2.11 6.15
C LEU A 27 6.17 3.23 5.67
N TRP A 28 5.82 3.93 4.59
CA TRP A 28 6.61 5.05 4.10
C TRP A 28 6.63 6.24 5.07
N LEU A 29 5.50 6.54 5.73
CA LEU A 29 5.46 7.56 6.77
C LEU A 29 6.37 7.18 7.96
N PHE A 30 6.34 5.92 8.38
CA PHE A 30 7.23 5.43 9.44
C PHE A 30 8.70 5.62 9.05
N GLN A 31 9.08 5.22 7.84
CA GLN A 31 10.45 5.42 7.34
C GLN A 31 10.82 6.91 7.31
N GLN A 32 9.90 7.78 6.92
CA GLN A 32 10.14 9.23 6.91
C GLN A 32 10.39 9.79 8.32
N GLU A 33 9.64 9.33 9.33
CA GLU A 33 9.81 9.75 10.74
C GLU A 33 11.06 9.15 11.39
N ASN A 34 11.56 8.01 10.89
CA ASN A 34 12.66 7.24 11.49
C ASN A 34 13.94 7.23 10.64
N ASN A 35 14.21 8.33 9.92
CA ASN A 35 15.45 8.50 9.13
C ASN A 35 15.72 7.36 8.12
N GLY A 36 14.66 6.82 7.53
CA GLY A 36 14.71 5.73 6.54
C GLY A 36 14.69 4.32 7.14
N ARG A 37 14.77 4.18 8.46
CA ARG A 37 14.73 2.88 9.15
C ARG A 37 13.37 2.21 8.97
N LEU A 38 13.37 0.90 8.73
CA LEU A 38 12.16 0.07 8.68
C LEU A 38 11.71 -0.35 10.09
N PRO A 39 10.41 -0.57 10.31
CA PRO A 39 9.89 -1.06 11.58
C PRO A 39 10.34 -2.51 11.82
N GLN A 40 10.61 -2.86 13.08
CA GLN A 40 10.99 -4.20 13.50
C GLN A 40 9.83 -4.88 14.25
N SER A 41 9.56 -6.15 13.93
CA SER A 41 8.41 -6.87 14.50
C SER A 41 8.54 -7.23 15.97
N ASP A 42 9.77 -7.29 16.48
CA ASP A 42 10.11 -7.54 17.88
C ASP A 42 10.16 -6.24 18.72
N ASN A 43 10.01 -5.07 18.08
CA ASN A 43 9.97 -3.79 18.75
C ASN A 43 8.52 -3.32 18.96
N GLU A 44 8.06 -3.31 20.21
CA GLU A 44 6.71 -2.87 20.57
C GLU A 44 6.46 -1.38 20.27
N GLU A 45 7.48 -0.53 20.40
CA GLU A 45 7.38 0.90 20.11
C GLU A 45 7.18 1.14 18.60
N ASP A 46 7.86 0.37 17.76
CA ASP A 46 7.69 0.43 16.31
C ASP A 46 6.27 0.03 15.91
N MET A 47 5.75 -1.06 16.49
CA MET A 47 4.38 -1.50 16.24
C MET A 47 3.35 -0.46 16.71
N ALA A 48 3.56 0.14 17.89
CA ALA A 48 2.70 1.21 18.39
C ALA A 48 2.73 2.44 17.47
N ALA A 49 3.90 2.82 16.96
CA ALA A 49 4.05 3.90 15.99
C ALA A 49 3.35 3.59 14.66
N MET A 50 3.43 2.35 14.16
CA MET A 50 2.73 1.92 12.95
C MET A 50 1.20 2.03 13.10
N PHE A 51 0.64 1.66 14.25
CA PHE A 51 -0.80 1.84 14.50
C PHE A 51 -1.20 3.30 14.59
N ARG A 52 -0.41 4.13 15.30
CA ARG A 52 -0.63 5.58 15.37
C ARG A 52 -0.65 6.20 13.97
N LEU A 53 0.36 5.89 13.15
CA LEU A 53 0.49 6.41 11.79
C LEU A 53 -0.64 5.96 10.87
N ARG A 54 -1.11 4.71 11.02
CA ARG A 54 -2.32 4.24 10.33
C ARG A 54 -3.53 5.09 10.67
N ASP A 55 -3.80 5.28 11.95
CA ASP A 55 -5.01 5.97 12.39
C ASP A 55 -5.00 7.44 11.93
N GLU A 56 -3.85 8.10 12.04
CA GLU A 56 -3.62 9.44 11.49
C GLU A 56 -3.83 9.49 9.98
N ARG A 57 -3.21 8.55 9.24
CA ARG A 57 -3.27 8.50 7.78
C ARG A 57 -4.70 8.29 7.27
N LEU A 58 -5.44 7.35 7.86
CA LEU A 58 -6.83 7.04 7.49
C LEU A 58 -7.77 8.20 7.83
N ARG A 59 -7.59 8.83 9.00
CA ARG A 59 -8.33 10.04 9.38
C ARG A 59 -8.13 11.17 8.35
N THR A 60 -6.90 11.47 7.97
CA THR A 60 -6.61 12.50 6.95
C THR A 60 -7.17 12.13 5.58
N ALA A 61 -7.18 10.84 5.22
CA ALA A 61 -7.81 10.38 3.98
C ALA A 61 -9.35 10.35 4.03
N GLN A 62 -9.97 10.64 5.18
CA GLN A 62 -11.39 10.41 5.42
C GLN A 62 -11.80 8.97 5.09
N VAL A 63 -11.10 8.01 5.69
CA VAL A 63 -11.35 6.57 5.58
C VAL A 63 -11.60 6.01 6.98
N ASP A 64 -12.46 4.99 7.05
CA ASP A 64 -12.73 4.27 8.29
C ASP A 64 -11.43 3.68 8.88
N PRO A 65 -11.13 3.88 10.18
CA PRO A 65 -9.92 3.35 10.82
C PRO A 65 -9.77 1.82 10.70
N THR A 66 -10.89 1.10 10.59
CA THR A 66 -10.91 -0.37 10.45
C THR A 66 -10.60 -0.86 9.04
N PHE A 67 -10.43 0.05 8.07
CA PHE A 67 -10.17 -0.32 6.68
C PHE A 67 -8.84 -1.04 6.49
N VAL A 68 -7.84 -0.69 7.32
CA VAL A 68 -6.54 -1.39 7.39
C VAL A 68 -6.53 -2.18 8.70
N GLU A 69 -6.73 -3.48 8.57
CA GLU A 69 -6.82 -4.42 9.69
C GLU A 69 -5.46 -4.57 10.40
N ASP A 70 -5.47 -4.80 11.72
CA ASP A 70 -4.24 -4.92 12.53
C ASP A 70 -3.29 -6.01 12.01
N ASP A 71 -3.85 -7.16 11.63
CA ASP A 71 -3.10 -8.31 11.12
C ASP A 71 -2.36 -7.98 9.82
N LEU A 72 -2.93 -7.11 8.98
CA LEU A 72 -2.26 -6.66 7.76
C LEU A 72 -1.00 -5.86 8.09
N LEU A 73 -1.07 -4.95 9.07
CA LEU A 73 0.09 -4.18 9.50
C LEU A 73 1.13 -5.04 10.19
N ARG A 74 0.71 -5.94 11.10
CA ARG A 74 1.63 -6.87 11.77
C ARG A 74 2.39 -7.71 10.76
N THR A 75 1.67 -8.23 9.76
CA THR A 75 2.29 -9.02 8.70
C THR A 75 3.24 -8.17 7.86
N LEU A 76 2.83 -6.97 7.45
CA LEU A 76 3.69 -6.04 6.71
C LEU A 76 4.99 -5.74 7.47
N VAL A 77 4.92 -5.44 8.77
CA VAL A 77 6.10 -5.18 9.60
C VAL A 77 7.00 -6.41 9.69
N SER A 78 6.42 -7.60 9.90
CA SER A 78 7.20 -8.86 9.98
C SER A 78 7.99 -9.19 8.70
N THR A 79 7.55 -8.66 7.55
CA THR A 79 8.21 -8.86 6.27
C THR A 79 8.86 -7.59 5.71
N ALA A 80 8.86 -6.48 6.44
CA ALA A 80 9.23 -5.16 5.89
C ALA A 80 10.67 -5.11 5.39
N SER A 81 11.58 -5.83 6.05
CA SER A 81 13.01 -5.92 5.69
C SER A 81 13.34 -7.11 4.78
N ALA A 82 12.34 -7.87 4.33
CA ALA A 82 12.54 -9.08 3.55
C ALA A 82 12.26 -8.84 2.06
N GLU A 83 13.09 -9.43 1.20
CA GLU A 83 12.84 -9.56 -0.22
C GLU A 83 12.47 -11.01 -0.53
N ILE A 84 11.19 -11.25 -0.83
CA ILE A 84 10.68 -12.60 -1.06
C ILE A 84 10.78 -12.91 -2.55
N ALA A 85 11.69 -13.81 -2.94
CA ALA A 85 12.03 -14.05 -4.35
C ALA A 85 10.81 -14.29 -5.28
N PRO A 86 9.79 -15.11 -4.94
CA PRO A 86 8.58 -15.22 -5.74
C PRO A 86 7.81 -13.90 -5.92
N VAL A 87 7.74 -13.07 -4.88
CA VAL A 87 7.07 -11.75 -4.93
C VAL A 87 7.85 -10.81 -5.85
N CYS A 88 9.19 -10.79 -5.74
CA CYS A 88 10.06 -10.01 -6.62
C CYS A 88 9.91 -10.42 -8.09
N ALA A 89 9.80 -11.72 -8.38
CA ALA A 89 9.59 -12.22 -9.73
C ALA A 89 8.24 -11.76 -10.33
N ILE A 90 7.17 -11.81 -9.54
CA ILE A 90 5.84 -11.34 -9.96
C ILE A 90 5.87 -9.84 -10.22
N LEU A 91 6.29 -9.03 -9.24
CA LEU A 91 6.34 -7.57 -9.37
C LEU A 91 7.26 -7.13 -10.50
N GLY A 92 8.44 -7.75 -10.62
CA GLY A 92 9.40 -7.48 -11.69
C GLY A 92 8.84 -7.81 -13.07
N GLY A 93 8.11 -8.92 -13.21
CA GLY A 93 7.46 -9.29 -14.47
C GLY A 93 6.40 -8.28 -14.91
N PHE A 94 5.51 -7.89 -14.00
CA PHE A 94 4.48 -6.88 -14.28
C PHE A 94 5.09 -5.51 -14.60
N LEU A 95 6.07 -5.07 -13.80
CA LEU A 95 6.76 -3.80 -14.02
C LEU A 95 7.50 -3.77 -15.37
N ALA A 96 8.26 -4.82 -15.70
CA ALA A 96 8.97 -4.90 -16.96
C ALA A 96 8.01 -4.90 -18.15
N GLN A 97 6.90 -5.63 -18.07
CA GLN A 97 5.88 -5.63 -19.11
C GLN A 97 5.28 -4.23 -19.31
N ASP A 98 5.01 -3.50 -18.24
CA ASP A 98 4.43 -2.17 -18.32
C ASP A 98 5.39 -1.11 -18.89
N ILE A 99 6.69 -1.23 -18.55
CA ILE A 99 7.75 -0.43 -19.17
C ILE A 99 7.78 -0.68 -20.68
N LEU A 100 7.71 -1.94 -21.13
CA LEU A 100 7.71 -2.27 -22.56
C LEU A 100 6.49 -1.71 -23.30
N LYS A 101 5.29 -1.78 -22.71
CA LYS A 101 4.08 -1.17 -23.28
C LYS A 101 4.26 0.34 -23.46
N THR A 102 4.76 1.00 -22.41
CA THR A 102 4.99 2.45 -22.41
C THR A 102 6.01 2.87 -23.47
N LEU A 103 7.15 2.19 -23.56
CA LEU A 103 8.22 2.53 -24.51
C LEU A 103 7.88 2.18 -25.96
N SER A 104 7.16 1.07 -26.18
CA SER A 104 6.81 0.63 -27.53
C SER A 104 5.60 1.36 -28.11
N GLY A 105 4.81 2.03 -27.27
CA GLY A 105 3.52 2.60 -27.66
C GLY A 105 2.49 1.53 -28.07
N LYS A 106 2.71 0.27 -27.68
CA LYS A 106 1.81 -0.86 -27.95
C LYS A 106 1.12 -1.29 -26.66
N ASP A 107 -0.18 -1.51 -26.77
CA ASP A 107 -1.10 -1.75 -25.65
C ASP A 107 -1.16 -0.60 -24.63
N ALA A 108 -2.23 -0.56 -23.84
CA ALA A 108 -2.37 0.43 -22.79
C ALA A 108 -1.50 0.05 -21.57
N PRO A 109 -0.66 0.96 -21.06
CA PRO A 109 -0.01 0.80 -19.76
C PRO A 109 -1.04 0.70 -18.62
N LEU A 110 -0.62 0.16 -17.49
CA LEU A 110 -1.43 0.06 -16.29
C LEU A 110 -1.80 1.45 -15.76
N LEU A 111 -2.95 1.54 -15.12
CA LEU A 111 -3.41 2.76 -14.47
C LEU A 111 -2.72 2.87 -13.11
N ASN A 112 -1.60 3.58 -13.10
CA ASN A 112 -0.73 4.07 -12.01
C ASN A 112 -0.35 3.17 -10.82
N TYR A 113 -1.22 2.30 -10.29
CA TYR A 113 -0.87 1.39 -9.21
C TYR A 113 -1.21 -0.06 -9.56
N PHE A 114 -0.23 -0.93 -9.36
CA PHE A 114 -0.42 -2.37 -9.25
C PHE A 114 -0.03 -2.78 -7.83
N LEU A 115 -0.95 -3.37 -7.08
CA LEU A 115 -0.75 -3.81 -5.71
C LEU A 115 -0.89 -5.34 -5.66
N TYR A 116 0.12 -6.01 -5.11
CA TYR A 116 0.15 -7.46 -5.00
C TYR A 116 0.20 -7.90 -3.53
N ASN A 117 -0.72 -8.78 -3.15
CA ASN A 117 -0.74 -9.46 -1.87
C ASN A 117 -0.21 -10.89 -2.03
N GLY A 118 1.00 -11.16 -1.52
CA GLY A 118 1.63 -12.49 -1.61
C GLY A 118 0.91 -13.58 -0.81
N LEU A 119 0.16 -13.22 0.24
CA LEU A 119 -0.55 -14.19 1.09
C LEU A 119 -1.87 -14.64 0.45
N GLU A 120 -2.59 -13.71 -0.17
CA GLU A 120 -3.86 -13.99 -0.85
C GLU A 120 -3.65 -14.38 -2.33
N GLY A 121 -2.45 -14.14 -2.87
CA GLY A 121 -2.16 -14.31 -4.30
C GLY A 121 -2.89 -13.29 -5.19
N THR A 122 -3.37 -12.17 -4.64
CA THR A 122 -4.18 -11.18 -5.36
C THR A 122 -3.32 -10.06 -5.92
N GLY A 123 -3.44 -9.79 -7.23
CA GLY A 123 -2.80 -8.66 -7.92
C GLY A 123 -3.85 -7.74 -8.52
N LEU A 124 -3.98 -6.52 -7.99
CA LEU A 124 -5.03 -5.58 -8.37
C LEU A 124 -4.44 -4.31 -8.97
N VAL A 125 -4.98 -3.89 -10.11
CA VAL A 125 -4.68 -2.60 -10.74
C VAL A 125 -5.68 -1.57 -10.25
N HIS A 126 -5.19 -0.44 -9.74
CA HIS A 126 -6.01 0.63 -9.19
C HIS A 126 -5.69 1.95 -9.85
N HIS A 127 -6.70 2.56 -10.47
CA HIS A 127 -6.61 3.94 -10.92
C HIS A 127 -6.90 4.91 -9.76
N ILE A 128 -5.84 5.40 -9.13
CA ILE A 128 -5.96 6.30 -7.97
C ILE A 128 -5.63 7.72 -8.41
N GLN A 129 -6.66 8.53 -8.61
CA GLN A 129 -6.49 9.92 -9.03
C GLN A 129 -6.34 10.85 -7.84
N LYS A 130 -5.53 11.90 -7.99
CA LYS A 130 -5.46 12.99 -7.03
C LYS A 130 -6.77 13.78 -7.10
N THR A 131 -7.59 13.72 -6.06
CA THR A 131 -8.67 14.69 -5.88
C THR A 131 -8.04 16.00 -5.45
N ILE A 132 -7.95 16.96 -6.37
CA ILE A 132 -7.68 18.35 -6.01
C ILE A 132 -8.97 18.86 -5.37
N VAL A 133 -8.93 19.09 -4.06
CA VAL A 133 -9.95 19.89 -3.36
C VAL A 133 -9.47 21.32 -3.39
#